data_AF-A0A7E4VID7-F1
#
_entry.id   AF-A0A7E4VID7-F1
#
_cell.length_a   1.000
_cell.length_b   1.000
_cell.length_c   1.000
_cell.angle_alpha   90.00
_cell.angle_beta   90.00
_cell.angle_gamma   90.00
#
_symmetry.space_group_name_H-M   'P 1'
#
loop_
_entity.id
_entity.type
_entity.pdbx_description
1 polymer ?
#
loop_
_entity_poly.entity_id
_entity_poly.type
_entity_poly.pdbx_seq_one_letter_code
_entity_poly.pdbx_strand_id
1 'polypeptide(L)'
;MSRNQKKIFIPRKGSRTTASVSKGIPQAEVGERVADFITAVQKTNNPKARTAQFEQMSQWSRVTVDSIMANRDKTRSMIPILDKKRVKLSNKKSDKDTEFIQATYASFNREDYIITQSPTKDTIGEFWRMIWQDGCKLIVCVVEKDNIDAENDEKCYPYFPTKEDTPVTVLDGRYTIKLTKKWENKGFATYDLTLASTDEPEVKEKPPVDKDKDKDKAPDDDSKPRVVTLMHFTDWKENEWPDIDKLGPFIHAVSNKELHIIKRITDDYVPPVVLQGHLGLNRSAVVWVLLILMKQIERRDCFDVEVLARHVIRFRPGAFSNEMCFFVMFATAFRIAALGGWSTNDGSTKCLCDCFAL
;
A
#
# COMPACT_ATOMS: atom_id res chain seq x y z
N MET A 1 -38.81 22.01 -3.74
CA MET A 1 -39.43 20.89 -4.50
C MET A 1 -38.61 20.73 -5.77
N SER A 2 -38.00 19.62 -6.20
CA SER A 2 -37.83 18.23 -5.76
C SER A 2 -36.51 17.76 -6.43
N ARG A 3 -35.58 17.16 -5.66
CA ARG A 3 -34.33 16.57 -6.21
C ARG A 3 -34.62 15.14 -6.66
N ASN A 4 -34.52 14.89 -7.97
CA ASN A 4 -34.58 13.54 -8.55
C ASN A 4 -33.28 12.77 -8.24
N GLN A 5 -33.28 12.02 -7.14
CA GLN A 5 -32.33 10.92 -6.93
C GLN A 5 -32.80 9.72 -7.76
N LYS A 6 -32.04 9.37 -8.82
CA LYS A 6 -32.23 8.09 -9.52
C LYS A 6 -31.77 6.95 -8.60
N LYS A 7 -32.72 6.32 -7.92
CA LYS A 7 -32.52 5.05 -7.20
C LYS A 7 -32.76 3.90 -8.18
N ILE A 8 -31.79 2.99 -8.30
CA ILE A 8 -31.96 1.73 -9.03
C ILE A 8 -32.47 0.68 -8.03
N PHE A 9 -33.55 -0.03 -8.39
CA PHE A 9 -34.21 -1.09 -7.60
C PHE A 9 -34.24 -2.40 -8.40
N ILE A 10 -34.40 -3.56 -7.72
CA ILE A 10 -34.91 -4.92 -8.14
C ILE A 10 -34.18 -6.04 -7.31
N PRO A 11 -34.81 -7.18 -6.94
CA PRO A 11 -35.84 -7.40 -5.92
C PRO A 11 -35.32 -8.21 -4.70
N ARG A 12 -36.02 -8.12 -3.56
CA ARG A 12 -35.79 -8.99 -2.39
C ARG A 12 -36.69 -10.23 -2.49
N LYS A 13 -36.13 -11.43 -2.29
CA LYS A 13 -36.85 -12.59 -1.72
C LYS A 13 -36.19 -13.00 -0.41
N GLY A 14 -37.02 -13.33 0.59
CA GLY A 14 -36.68 -13.60 2.00
C GLY A 14 -35.75 -14.79 2.22
N SER A 15 -35.27 -15.07 3.43
CA SER A 15 -36.02 -15.12 4.69
C SER A 15 -35.21 -14.61 5.89
N ARG A 16 -35.91 -14.07 6.89
CA ARG A 16 -35.40 -13.74 8.23
C ARG A 16 -35.36 -15.02 9.06
N THR A 17 -34.21 -15.28 9.67
CA THR A 17 -34.14 -15.99 10.95
C THR A 17 -33.34 -15.13 11.92
N THR A 18 -34.01 -14.76 13.01
CA THR A 18 -33.48 -14.02 14.15
C THR A 18 -32.63 -14.95 15.00
N ALA A 19 -31.37 -14.60 15.26
CA ALA A 19 -30.59 -15.17 16.35
C ALA A 19 -29.95 -14.03 17.16
N SER A 20 -30.14 -14.13 18.47
CA SER A 20 -29.85 -13.17 19.52
C SER A 20 -28.36 -12.83 19.65
N VAL A 21 -28.12 -11.55 19.93
CA VAL A 21 -26.84 -10.98 20.33
C VAL A 21 -26.42 -11.52 21.70
N SER A 22 -25.31 -12.26 21.76
CA SER A 22 -24.47 -12.31 22.96
C SER A 22 -23.24 -11.44 22.72
N LYS A 23 -23.18 -10.30 23.41
CA LYS A 23 -21.99 -9.44 23.48
C LYS A 23 -20.87 -10.19 24.20
N GLY A 24 -20.02 -10.87 23.44
CA GLY A 24 -18.70 -11.31 23.88
C GLY A 24 -17.65 -10.26 23.52
N ILE A 25 -16.77 -9.97 24.46
CA ILE A 25 -15.52 -9.21 24.24
C ILE A 25 -14.76 -9.88 23.08
N PRO A 26 -14.16 -9.14 22.11
CA PRO A 26 -13.45 -9.76 21.01
C PRO A 26 -12.29 -10.60 21.57
N GLN A 27 -12.42 -11.91 21.44
CA GLN A 27 -11.29 -12.83 21.56
C GLN A 27 -10.24 -12.31 20.57
N ALA A 28 -9.04 -11.99 21.03
CA ALA A 28 -7.94 -11.62 20.14
C ALA A 28 -7.89 -12.69 19.04
N GLU A 29 -8.06 -12.29 17.77
CA GLU A 29 -7.99 -13.21 16.63
C GLU A 29 -6.61 -13.89 16.68
N VAL A 30 -6.56 -15.10 17.24
CA VAL A 30 -5.38 -15.94 17.21
C VAL A 30 -5.24 -16.34 15.76
N GLY A 31 -4.25 -15.77 15.06
CA GLY A 31 -4.00 -16.08 13.65
C GLY A 31 -3.72 -17.57 13.44
N GLU A 32 -3.81 -18.03 12.20
CA GLU A 32 -3.42 -19.40 11.84
C GLU A 32 -1.91 -19.60 12.04
N ARG A 33 -1.50 -20.77 12.57
CA ARG A 33 -0.06 -21.07 12.68
C ARG A 33 0.52 -21.28 11.29
N VAL A 34 1.76 -20.83 11.08
CA VAL A 34 2.44 -20.93 9.78
C VAL A 34 2.44 -22.36 9.22
N ALA A 35 2.66 -23.36 10.08
CA ALA A 35 2.66 -24.77 9.70
C ALA A 35 1.27 -25.29 9.27
N ASP A 36 0.20 -24.79 9.90
CA ASP A 36 -1.18 -25.17 9.57
C ASP A 36 -1.56 -24.59 8.20
N PHE A 37 -1.19 -23.33 7.94
CA PHE A 37 -1.36 -22.68 6.63
C PHE A 37 -0.66 -23.47 5.51
N ILE A 38 0.61 -23.83 5.70
CA ILE A 38 1.38 -24.63 4.73
C ILE A 38 0.67 -25.95 4.44
N THR A 39 0.22 -26.63 5.49
CA THR A 39 -0.51 -27.90 5.40
C THR A 39 -1.82 -27.71 4.64
N ALA A 40 -2.56 -26.64 4.90
CA ALA A 40 -3.82 -26.32 4.25
C ALA A 40 -3.62 -26.03 2.75
N VAL A 41 -2.60 -25.24 2.39
CA VAL A 41 -2.28 -24.93 0.98
C VAL A 41 -1.90 -26.19 0.21
N GLN A 42 -1.06 -27.06 0.79
CA GLN A 42 -0.63 -28.32 0.19
C GLN A 42 -1.79 -29.32 0.02
N LYS A 43 -2.69 -29.41 1.00
CA LYS A 43 -3.87 -30.29 0.94
C LYS A 43 -4.93 -29.77 -0.03
N THR A 44 -5.09 -28.46 -0.11
CA THR A 44 -6.06 -27.82 -1.00
C THR A 44 -5.46 -27.77 -2.40
N ASN A 45 -5.36 -28.90 -3.11
CA ASN A 45 -4.98 -28.89 -4.53
C ASN A 45 -6.22 -28.81 -5.46
N ASN A 46 -7.30 -28.17 -4.98
CA ASN A 46 -8.56 -28.05 -5.71
C ASN A 46 -8.72 -26.60 -6.22
N PRO A 47 -8.47 -26.34 -7.51
CA PRO A 47 -8.55 -25.00 -8.10
C PRO A 47 -9.93 -24.36 -7.90
N LYS A 48 -11.00 -25.17 -7.99
CA LYS A 48 -12.37 -24.70 -7.83
C LYS A 48 -12.65 -24.12 -6.44
N ALA A 49 -12.03 -24.69 -5.41
CA ALA A 49 -12.19 -24.20 -4.04
C ALA A 49 -11.54 -22.81 -3.87
N ARG A 50 -10.37 -22.60 -4.48
CA ARG A 50 -9.66 -21.31 -4.44
C ARG A 50 -10.33 -20.23 -5.29
N THR A 51 -10.83 -20.57 -6.47
CA THR A 51 -11.64 -19.64 -7.27
C THR A 51 -12.93 -19.26 -6.53
N ALA A 52 -13.62 -20.21 -5.89
CA ALA A 52 -14.79 -19.89 -5.06
C ALA A 52 -14.44 -18.97 -3.86
N GLN A 53 -13.27 -19.15 -3.25
CA GLN A 53 -12.76 -18.27 -2.20
C GLN A 53 -12.50 -16.85 -2.75
N PHE A 54 -11.89 -16.73 -3.92
CA PHE A 54 -11.73 -15.45 -4.61
C PHE A 54 -13.07 -14.79 -4.89
N GLU A 55 -14.03 -15.50 -5.47
CA GLU A 55 -15.37 -14.99 -5.78
C GLU A 55 -16.09 -14.48 -4.52
N GLN A 56 -15.98 -15.20 -3.40
CA GLN A 56 -16.55 -14.79 -2.12
C GLN A 56 -15.88 -13.52 -1.57
N MET A 57 -14.56 -13.40 -1.70
CA MET A 57 -13.80 -12.26 -1.22
C MET A 57 -14.00 -11.00 -2.08
N SER A 58 -14.14 -11.18 -3.39
CA SER A 58 -14.27 -10.12 -4.39
C SER A 58 -15.68 -9.53 -4.48
N GLN A 59 -16.59 -9.93 -3.59
CA GLN A 59 -17.95 -9.39 -3.55
C GLN A 59 -17.95 -7.89 -3.25
N TRP A 60 -18.56 -7.13 -4.16
CA TRP A 60 -18.63 -5.69 -4.08
C TRP A 60 -19.48 -5.22 -2.90
N SER A 61 -18.89 -4.38 -2.06
CA SER A 61 -19.62 -3.64 -1.03
C SER A 61 -20.09 -2.29 -1.57
N ARG A 62 -21.25 -1.83 -1.10
CA ARG A 62 -21.74 -0.48 -1.41
C ARG A 62 -20.86 0.55 -0.71
N VAL A 63 -20.37 1.51 -1.47
CA VAL A 63 -19.50 2.60 -0.98
C VAL A 63 -19.95 3.94 -1.54
N THR A 64 -19.81 4.99 -0.73
CA THR A 64 -20.02 6.37 -1.18
C THR A 64 -18.83 6.81 -2.02
N VAL A 65 -19.07 7.51 -3.12
CA VAL A 65 -18.03 7.90 -4.11
C VAL A 65 -18.02 9.40 -4.39
N ASP A 66 -18.60 10.21 -3.50
CA ASP A 66 -18.81 11.65 -3.72
C ASP A 66 -17.49 12.37 -4.00
N SER A 67 -16.42 12.10 -3.22
CA SER A 67 -15.12 12.72 -3.44
C SER A 67 -14.53 12.41 -4.82
N ILE A 68 -14.65 11.16 -5.31
CA ILE A 68 -14.13 10.79 -6.64
C ILE A 68 -14.97 11.42 -7.74
N MET A 69 -16.29 11.42 -7.58
CA MET A 69 -17.19 12.04 -8.55
C MET A 69 -16.93 13.53 -8.72
N ALA A 70 -16.46 14.21 -7.65
CA ALA A 70 -16.09 15.61 -7.68
C ALA A 70 -14.65 15.88 -8.20
N ASN A 71 -13.79 14.86 -8.30
CA ASN A 71 -12.37 15.01 -8.66
C ASN A 71 -11.95 14.02 -9.75
N ARG A 72 -12.80 13.79 -10.75
CA ARG A 72 -12.58 12.79 -11.81
C ARG A 72 -11.30 13.04 -12.60
N ASP A 73 -11.02 14.32 -12.85
CA ASP A 73 -9.82 14.86 -13.49
C ASP A 73 -8.52 14.52 -12.74
N LYS A 74 -8.61 14.15 -11.47
CA LYS A 74 -7.47 13.82 -10.59
C LYS A 74 -7.38 12.33 -10.29
N THR A 75 -8.10 11.51 -11.04
CA THR A 75 -8.12 10.05 -10.90
C THR A 75 -7.81 9.40 -12.24
N ARG A 76 -7.03 8.32 -12.23
CA ARG A 76 -6.78 7.52 -13.45
C ARG A 76 -8.02 6.75 -13.90
N SER A 77 -8.76 6.27 -12.92
CA SER A 77 -9.97 5.49 -13.11
C SER A 77 -10.91 5.73 -11.95
N MET A 78 -12.19 5.48 -12.17
CA MET A 78 -13.29 5.67 -11.21
C MET A 78 -13.29 4.57 -10.13
N ILE A 79 -12.13 4.29 -9.54
CA ILE A 79 -11.94 3.33 -8.46
C ILE A 79 -12.39 3.95 -7.15
N PRO A 80 -13.36 3.35 -6.43
CA PRO A 80 -13.88 3.92 -5.19
C PRO A 80 -12.82 4.14 -4.11
N ILE A 81 -13.04 5.18 -3.30
CA ILE A 81 -12.29 5.46 -2.09
C ILE A 81 -13.27 5.81 -0.99
N LEU A 82 -12.96 5.39 0.23
CA LEU A 82 -13.77 5.70 1.39
C LEU A 82 -13.40 7.07 1.92
N ASP A 83 -14.35 8.01 1.92
CA ASP A 83 -14.13 9.38 2.39
C ASP A 83 -13.58 9.50 3.82
N LYS A 84 -13.88 8.50 4.67
CA LYS A 84 -13.38 8.42 6.05
C LYS A 84 -11.92 7.95 6.16
N LYS A 85 -11.38 7.34 5.10
CA LYS A 85 -10.03 6.76 5.07
C LYS A 85 -9.13 7.38 4.00
N ARG A 86 -9.68 8.22 3.12
CA ARG A 86 -8.89 8.93 2.12
C ARG A 86 -7.86 9.85 2.79
N VAL A 87 -6.71 9.94 2.16
CA VAL A 87 -5.75 11.01 2.44
C VAL A 87 -6.40 12.34 2.04
N LYS A 88 -6.30 13.32 2.93
CA LYS A 88 -6.74 14.69 2.66
C LYS A 88 -5.50 15.58 2.67
N LEU A 89 -5.25 16.28 1.58
CA LEU A 89 -4.10 17.18 1.50
C LEU A 89 -4.40 18.49 2.24
N SER A 90 -3.56 18.87 3.20
CA SER A 90 -3.59 20.12 3.96
C SER A 90 -2.68 21.18 3.32
N ASN A 91 -2.65 22.40 3.86
CA ASN A 91 -1.75 23.49 3.43
C ASN A 91 -1.94 23.95 1.98
N LYS A 92 -3.18 24.25 1.60
CA LYS A 92 -3.43 25.02 0.38
C LYS A 92 -2.74 26.38 0.48
N LYS A 93 -1.89 26.69 -0.49
CA LYS A 93 -1.24 28.00 -0.65
C LYS A 93 -1.57 28.68 -1.97
N SER A 94 -2.33 28.00 -2.82
CA SER A 94 -2.97 28.56 -4.01
C SER A 94 -4.40 28.03 -4.11
N ASP A 95 -5.29 28.78 -4.79
CA ASP A 95 -6.62 28.29 -5.16
C ASP A 95 -6.58 27.09 -6.11
N LYS A 96 -5.43 26.86 -6.76
CA LYS A 96 -5.17 25.67 -7.58
C LYS A 96 -4.94 24.41 -6.73
N ASP A 97 -4.50 24.56 -5.47
CA ASP A 97 -4.23 23.44 -4.59
C ASP A 97 -5.52 22.75 -4.19
N THR A 98 -5.57 21.44 -4.39
CA THR A 98 -6.71 20.62 -3.96
C THR A 98 -6.46 19.92 -2.62
N GLU A 99 -7.52 19.40 -2.01
CA GLU A 99 -7.45 18.50 -0.84
C GLU A 99 -7.59 17.04 -1.24
N PHE A 100 -7.73 16.79 -2.54
CA PHE A 100 -7.97 15.47 -3.09
C PHE A 100 -6.70 14.92 -3.70
N ILE A 101 -6.36 13.71 -3.26
CA ILE A 101 -5.46 12.79 -3.93
C ILE A 101 -6.09 11.41 -3.88
N GLN A 102 -5.88 10.59 -4.92
CA GLN A 102 -6.41 9.24 -4.96
C GLN A 102 -5.55 8.25 -4.17
N ALA A 103 -5.57 8.42 -2.84
CA ALA A 103 -4.81 7.64 -1.87
C ALA A 103 -5.62 7.38 -0.59
N THR A 104 -5.49 6.19 0.00
CA THR A 104 -6.20 5.77 1.23
C THR A 104 -5.21 5.33 2.31
N TYR A 105 -5.52 5.64 3.56
CA TYR A 105 -4.83 5.06 4.71
C TYR A 105 -5.27 3.60 4.92
N ALA A 106 -4.29 2.71 5.00
CA ALA A 106 -4.48 1.27 5.18
C ALA A 106 -3.71 0.78 6.41
N SER A 107 -4.11 1.27 7.58
CA SER A 107 -3.48 0.91 8.86
C SER A 107 -3.88 -0.49 9.31
N PHE A 108 -2.94 -1.23 9.88
CA PHE A 108 -3.19 -2.47 10.58
C PHE A 108 -2.44 -2.44 11.91
N ASN A 109 -3.14 -2.43 13.05
CA ASN A 109 -2.55 -2.22 14.37
C ASN A 109 -1.69 -0.95 14.48
N ARG A 110 -0.36 -1.08 14.55
CA ARG A 110 0.60 0.04 14.66
C ARG A 110 1.33 0.28 13.33
N GLU A 111 1.03 -0.51 12.31
CA GLU A 111 1.61 -0.41 10.99
C GLU A 111 0.74 0.48 10.11
N ASP A 112 1.25 1.66 9.77
CA ASP A 112 0.55 2.63 8.92
C ASP A 112 1.07 2.58 7.48
N TYR A 113 0.14 2.53 6.53
CA TYR A 113 0.43 2.51 5.10
C TYR A 113 -0.49 3.49 4.37
N ILE A 114 -0.01 4.01 3.24
CA ILE A 114 -0.83 4.73 2.27
C ILE A 114 -0.84 3.92 0.98
N ILE A 115 -2.02 3.55 0.47
CA ILE A 115 -2.15 2.93 -0.84
C ILE A 115 -2.63 3.97 -1.84
N THR A 116 -1.90 4.16 -2.93
CA THR A 116 -2.19 5.19 -3.94
C THR A 116 -2.02 4.68 -5.36
N GLN A 117 -2.76 5.29 -6.30
CA GLN A 117 -2.52 5.14 -7.73
C GLN A 117 -1.17 5.77 -8.14
N SER A 118 -0.69 5.45 -9.35
CA SER A 118 0.50 6.11 -9.89
C SER A 118 0.19 7.58 -10.18
N PRO A 119 1.15 8.50 -9.96
CA PRO A 119 0.98 9.90 -10.31
C PRO A 119 0.71 10.08 -11.80
N THR A 120 -0.28 10.91 -12.15
CA THR A 120 -0.49 11.45 -13.50
C THR A 120 0.30 12.76 -13.64
N LYS A 121 0.41 13.28 -14.86
CA LYS A 121 1.02 14.59 -15.11
C LYS A 121 0.47 15.70 -14.20
N ASP A 122 -0.85 15.70 -13.99
CA ASP A 122 -1.54 16.71 -13.19
C ASP A 122 -1.55 16.44 -11.68
N THR A 123 -1.09 15.26 -11.22
CA THR A 123 -1.15 14.87 -9.80
C THR A 123 0.22 14.60 -9.18
N ILE A 124 1.32 14.84 -9.91
CA ILE A 124 2.68 14.74 -9.35
C ILE A 124 2.90 15.69 -8.17
N GLY A 125 2.29 16.87 -8.21
CA GLY A 125 2.38 17.86 -7.15
C GLY A 125 1.70 17.38 -5.88
N GLU A 126 0.45 16.92 -6.01
CA GLU A 126 -0.35 16.32 -4.95
C GLU A 126 0.35 15.10 -4.34
N PHE A 127 0.99 14.27 -5.16
CA PHE A 127 1.75 13.11 -4.69
C PHE A 127 2.89 13.54 -3.77
N TRP A 128 3.74 14.47 -4.18
CA TRP A 128 4.85 14.92 -3.33
C TRP A 128 4.40 15.74 -2.13
N ARG A 129 3.29 16.49 -2.25
CA ARG A 129 2.65 17.16 -1.11
C ARG A 129 2.14 16.16 -0.08
N MET A 130 1.60 15.01 -0.50
CA MET A 130 1.24 13.91 0.41
C MET A 130 2.47 13.35 1.13
N ILE A 131 3.56 13.06 0.40
CA ILE A 131 4.81 12.55 0.98
C ILE A 131 5.36 13.53 2.03
N TRP A 132 5.34 14.83 1.71
CA TRP A 132 5.78 15.87 2.63
C TRP A 132 4.86 15.97 3.85
N GLN A 133 3.55 16.09 3.67
CA GLN A 133 2.59 16.25 4.76
C GLN A 133 2.72 15.13 5.80
N ASP A 134 2.72 13.87 5.37
CA ASP A 134 2.67 12.73 6.29
C ASP A 134 4.07 12.27 6.75
N GLY A 135 5.12 12.97 6.32
CA GLY A 135 6.51 12.67 6.69
C GLY A 135 7.02 11.35 6.13
N CYS A 136 6.44 10.85 5.04
CA CYS A 136 6.72 9.53 4.50
C CYS A 136 8.20 9.38 4.14
N LYS A 137 8.85 8.33 4.66
CA LYS A 137 10.29 8.06 4.45
C LYS A 137 10.56 6.91 3.49
N LEU A 138 9.53 6.12 3.15
CA LEU A 138 9.63 4.95 2.29
C LEU A 138 8.47 4.91 1.28
N ILE A 139 8.82 4.83 0.00
CA ILE A 139 7.90 4.64 -1.11
C ILE A 139 8.21 3.28 -1.76
N VAL A 140 7.17 2.48 -1.98
CA VAL A 140 7.23 1.19 -2.64
C VAL A 140 6.48 1.31 -3.97
N CYS A 141 7.21 1.26 -5.08
CA CYS A 141 6.66 1.29 -6.43
C CYS A 141 6.55 -0.14 -6.97
N VAL A 142 5.36 -0.54 -7.42
CA VAL A 142 5.10 -1.83 -8.09
C VAL A 142 4.50 -1.66 -9.48
N VAL A 143 4.73 -0.49 -10.10
CA VAL A 143 4.45 -0.29 -11.52
C VAL A 143 5.61 -0.88 -12.32
N GLU A 144 5.31 -1.59 -13.40
CA GLU A 144 6.34 -2.10 -14.30
C GLU A 144 7.19 -0.96 -14.88
N LYS A 145 8.49 -1.18 -15.04
CA LYS A 145 9.42 -0.14 -15.52
C LYS A 145 8.98 0.50 -16.84
N ASP A 146 8.52 -0.31 -17.79
CA ASP A 146 8.10 0.14 -19.13
C ASP A 146 6.71 0.82 -19.13
N ASN A 147 6.03 0.81 -17.97
CA ASN A 147 4.80 1.54 -17.72
C ASN A 147 5.03 2.89 -17.01
N ILE A 148 6.28 3.37 -16.97
CA ILE A 148 6.63 4.74 -16.57
C ILE A 148 7.02 5.52 -17.83
N ASP A 149 6.18 6.47 -18.24
CA ASP A 149 6.28 7.14 -19.54
C ASP A 149 5.67 8.55 -19.46
N ALA A 150 6.41 9.56 -19.91
CA ALA A 150 5.95 10.95 -19.90
C ALA A 150 5.07 11.29 -21.11
N GLU A 151 5.13 10.49 -22.17
CA GLU A 151 4.42 10.75 -23.43
C GLU A 151 3.06 10.05 -23.49
N ASN A 152 2.80 9.12 -22.58
CA ASN A 152 1.55 8.37 -22.50
C ASN A 152 0.84 8.64 -21.17
N ASP A 153 -0.24 9.42 -21.22
CA ASP A 153 -1.05 9.79 -20.05
C ASP A 153 -1.74 8.59 -19.38
N GLU A 154 -1.94 7.48 -20.10
CA GLU A 154 -2.48 6.24 -19.51
C GLU A 154 -1.47 5.59 -18.58
N LYS A 155 -0.16 5.78 -18.80
CA LYS A 155 0.94 5.21 -18.01
C LYS A 155 1.30 6.06 -16.79
N CYS A 156 2.14 5.51 -15.91
CA CYS A 156 2.67 6.25 -14.76
C CYS A 156 3.54 7.41 -15.24
N TYR A 157 3.20 8.64 -14.84
CA TYR A 157 4.02 9.78 -15.18
C TYR A 157 5.34 9.71 -14.38
N PRO A 158 6.51 10.01 -14.97
CA PRO A 158 7.77 10.03 -14.22
C PRO A 158 7.73 11.10 -13.13
N TYR A 159 7.77 10.67 -11.87
CA TYR A 159 7.60 11.57 -10.71
C TYR A 159 8.84 11.68 -9.82
N PHE A 160 9.90 10.94 -10.11
CA PHE A 160 11.16 10.98 -9.35
C PHE A 160 12.36 10.99 -10.30
N PRO A 161 13.48 11.62 -9.90
CA PRO A 161 14.69 11.66 -10.71
C PRO A 161 15.37 10.29 -10.76
N THR A 162 15.78 9.87 -11.96
CA THR A 162 16.54 8.62 -12.17
C THR A 162 18.03 8.87 -12.47
N LYS A 163 18.42 10.14 -12.59
CA LYS A 163 19.80 10.63 -12.72
C LYS A 163 20.03 11.75 -11.71
N GLU A 164 21.26 11.87 -11.21
CA GLU A 164 21.62 12.81 -10.13
C GLU A 164 21.54 14.29 -10.57
N ASP A 165 21.75 14.56 -11.85
CA ASP A 165 21.80 15.89 -12.46
C ASP A 165 20.43 16.41 -12.95
N THR A 166 19.37 15.60 -12.85
CA THR A 166 18.03 15.96 -13.35
C THR A 166 17.01 16.04 -12.21
N PRO A 167 17.00 17.12 -11.40
CA PRO A 167 16.03 17.25 -10.31
C PRO A 167 14.60 17.35 -10.85
N VAL A 168 13.64 16.77 -10.12
CA VAL A 168 12.21 16.95 -10.40
C VAL A 168 11.70 18.07 -9.51
N THR A 169 11.03 19.04 -10.11
CA THR A 169 10.43 20.18 -9.39
C THR A 169 8.94 20.20 -9.68
N VAL A 170 8.11 20.36 -8.65
CA VAL A 170 6.65 20.33 -8.77
C VAL A 170 6.01 21.52 -8.04
N LEU A 171 4.75 21.82 -8.41
CA LEU A 171 3.97 22.94 -7.87
C LEU A 171 4.76 24.25 -7.92
N ASP A 172 5.20 24.65 -9.11
CA ASP A 172 5.90 25.92 -9.36
C ASP A 172 7.13 26.16 -8.46
N GLY A 173 7.90 25.11 -8.17
CA GLY A 173 9.11 25.23 -7.33
C GLY A 173 8.94 24.82 -5.88
N ARG A 174 7.70 24.59 -5.44
CA ARG A 174 7.36 24.36 -4.03
C ARG A 174 8.02 23.12 -3.43
N TYR A 175 8.13 22.05 -4.23
CA TYR A 175 8.86 20.86 -3.83
C TYR A 175 9.90 20.50 -4.87
N THR A 176 11.12 20.22 -4.40
CA THR A 176 12.25 19.80 -5.23
C THR A 176 12.75 18.44 -4.77
N ILE A 177 12.85 17.50 -5.71
CA ILE A 177 13.26 16.12 -5.50
C ILE A 177 14.57 15.87 -6.23
N LYS A 178 15.59 15.42 -5.51
CA LYS A 178 16.92 15.11 -6.07
C LYS A 178 17.32 13.68 -5.76
N LEU A 179 17.89 12.99 -6.74
CA LEU A 179 18.50 11.69 -6.54
C LEU A 179 19.83 11.88 -5.83
N THR A 180 20.06 11.11 -4.77
CA THR A 180 21.34 11.09 -4.05
C THR A 180 22.09 9.78 -4.24
N LYS A 181 21.36 8.68 -4.44
CA LYS A 181 21.96 7.38 -4.69
C LYS A 181 20.98 6.48 -5.40
N LYS A 182 21.46 5.72 -6.39
CA LYS A 182 20.72 4.62 -7.02
C LYS A 182 21.54 3.34 -6.94
N TRP A 183 20.89 2.21 -6.67
CA TRP A 183 21.49 0.89 -6.84
C TRP A 183 20.43 -0.13 -7.26
N GLU A 184 20.88 -1.22 -7.86
CA GLU A 184 20.02 -2.30 -8.34
C GLU A 184 20.27 -3.57 -7.52
N ASN A 185 19.19 -4.26 -7.21
CA ASN A 185 19.16 -5.57 -6.59
C ASN A 185 18.47 -6.53 -7.57
N LYS A 186 18.55 -7.84 -7.32
CA LYS A 186 17.90 -8.84 -8.17
C LYS A 186 16.37 -8.62 -8.14
N GLY A 187 15.82 -8.07 -9.22
CA GLY A 187 14.38 -7.84 -9.41
C GLY A 187 13.82 -6.50 -8.92
N PHE A 188 14.66 -5.61 -8.36
CA PHE A 188 14.21 -4.29 -7.93
C PHE A 188 15.34 -3.26 -7.93
N ALA A 189 14.99 -1.99 -8.06
CA ALA A 189 15.92 -0.87 -7.92
C ALA A 189 15.57 -0.05 -6.67
N THR A 190 16.57 0.57 -6.05
CA THR A 190 16.37 1.48 -4.93
C THR A 190 17.00 2.83 -5.23
N TYR A 191 16.29 3.88 -4.82
CA TYR A 191 16.63 5.28 -5.03
C TYR A 191 16.54 5.99 -3.68
N ASP A 192 17.66 6.52 -3.19
CA ASP A 192 17.63 7.46 -2.07
C ASP A 192 17.49 8.88 -2.63
N LEU A 193 16.43 9.56 -2.21
CA LEU A 193 16.03 10.87 -2.67
C LEU A 193 16.11 11.87 -1.53
N THR A 194 16.35 13.14 -1.89
CA THR A 194 16.08 14.27 -1.00
C THR A 194 14.87 15.02 -1.49
N LEU A 195 13.96 15.34 -0.56
CA LEU A 195 12.77 16.14 -0.79
C LEU A 195 12.91 17.43 -0.01
N ALA A 196 13.01 18.56 -0.70
CA ALA A 196 13.04 19.89 -0.10
C ALA A 196 11.72 20.62 -0.37
N SER A 197 11.26 21.44 0.57
CA SER A 197 10.11 22.32 0.40
C SER A 197 10.49 23.78 0.59
N THR A 198 9.79 24.67 -0.11
CA THR A 198 9.83 26.12 0.16
C THR A 198 8.72 26.56 1.12
N ASP A 199 7.86 25.63 1.56
CA ASP A 199 6.86 25.93 2.58
C ASP A 199 7.54 26.26 3.92
N GLU A 200 7.03 27.28 4.60
CA GLU A 200 7.43 27.55 5.97
C GLU A 200 7.12 26.34 6.86
N PRO A 201 8.03 25.97 7.77
CA PRO A 201 7.85 24.83 8.66
C PRO A 201 6.58 25.03 9.51
N GLU A 202 5.73 24.01 9.58
CA GLU A 202 4.55 24.10 10.44
C GLU A 202 4.99 24.17 11.90
N VAL A 203 4.54 25.21 12.62
CA VAL A 203 4.75 25.29 14.07
C VAL A 203 3.87 24.24 14.74
N LYS A 204 4.38 23.02 14.92
CA LYS A 204 3.74 22.03 15.80
C LYS A 204 3.82 22.58 17.23
N GLU A 205 2.69 22.96 17.82
CA GLU A 205 2.62 23.31 19.25
C GLU A 205 3.18 22.14 20.06
N LYS A 206 4.34 22.36 20.71
CA LYS A 206 4.92 21.34 21.58
C LYS A 206 3.99 21.13 22.78
N PRO A 207 3.62 19.89 23.15
CA PRO A 207 3.11 19.64 24.49
C PRO A 207 4.16 20.08 25.52
N PRO A 208 3.77 20.45 26.76
CA PRO A 208 4.71 20.94 27.75
C PRO A 208 5.73 19.84 28.06
N VAL A 209 6.99 20.06 27.69
CA VAL A 209 8.09 19.12 27.99
C VAL A 209 8.72 19.53 29.32
N ASP A 210 8.70 18.62 30.29
CA ASP A 210 9.49 18.71 31.51
C ASP A 210 10.97 18.82 31.14
N LYS A 211 11.60 19.89 31.62
CA LYS A 211 13.00 20.22 31.35
C LYS A 211 13.92 19.30 32.16
N ASP A 212 14.13 18.07 31.70
CA ASP A 212 15.38 17.35 31.94
C ASP A 212 15.41 16.05 31.12
N LYS A 213 16.50 15.88 30.36
CA LYS A 213 16.92 14.72 29.54
C LYS A 213 16.55 14.76 28.04
N ASP A 214 17.47 15.35 27.28
CA ASP A 214 18.16 14.78 26.10
C ASP A 214 18.58 15.93 25.18
N LYS A 215 19.89 16.23 25.19
CA LYS A 215 20.48 17.32 24.41
C LYS A 215 20.98 16.92 23.03
N ASP A 216 20.80 15.66 22.61
CA ASP A 216 21.33 15.18 21.34
C ASP A 216 20.30 14.39 20.53
N LYS A 217 19.42 15.12 19.84
CA LYS A 217 18.85 14.88 18.48
C LYS A 217 17.42 15.43 18.40
N ALA A 218 17.29 16.48 17.58
CA ALA A 218 16.06 17.25 17.42
C ALA A 218 15.01 16.53 16.55
N PRO A 219 13.71 16.81 16.74
CA PRO A 219 12.63 16.39 15.84
C PRO A 219 12.87 16.86 14.40
N ASP A 220 12.20 16.22 13.42
CA ASP A 220 12.35 16.53 11.98
C ASP A 220 12.16 18.05 11.74
N ASP A 221 13.25 18.70 11.34
CA ASP A 221 13.32 20.13 11.07
C ASP A 221 12.86 20.36 9.62
N ASP A 222 11.62 20.82 9.47
CA ASP A 222 10.97 21.09 8.18
C ASP A 222 11.73 22.10 7.30
N SER A 223 12.70 22.84 7.86
CA SER A 223 13.59 23.71 7.09
C SER A 223 14.69 22.96 6.33
N LYS A 224 14.88 21.65 6.59
CA LYS A 224 15.91 20.82 5.96
C LYS A 224 15.30 19.86 4.92
N PRO A 225 16.05 19.54 3.85
CA PRO A 225 15.65 18.47 2.94
C PRO A 225 15.49 17.14 3.68
N ARG A 226 14.35 16.48 3.47
CA ARG A 226 14.03 15.17 4.05
C ARG A 226 14.55 14.06 3.16
N VAL A 227 15.04 12.97 3.77
CA VAL A 227 15.48 11.79 3.04
C VAL A 227 14.29 10.85 2.82
N VAL A 228 14.05 10.46 1.57
CA VAL A 228 12.99 9.52 1.16
C VAL A 228 13.64 8.40 0.35
N THR A 229 13.44 7.15 0.76
CA THR A 229 13.88 6.00 -0.04
C THR A 229 12.71 5.49 -0.89
N LEU A 230 12.91 5.35 -2.20
CA LEU A 230 11.98 4.70 -3.12
C LEU A 230 12.55 3.33 -3.52
N MET A 231 11.77 2.27 -3.28
CA MET A 231 12.09 0.89 -3.68
C MET A 231 11.11 0.45 -4.78
N HIS A 232 11.63 0.13 -5.96
CA HIS A 232 10.85 -0.14 -7.17
C HIS A 232 11.02 -1.59 -7.61
N PHE A 233 9.96 -2.40 -7.49
CA PHE A 233 9.90 -3.72 -8.09
C PHE A 233 9.54 -3.59 -9.57
N THR A 234 10.53 -3.82 -10.45
CA THR A 234 10.45 -3.40 -11.85
C THR A 234 9.77 -4.42 -12.76
N ASP A 235 9.82 -5.70 -12.39
CA ASP A 235 9.54 -6.84 -13.27
C ASP A 235 8.18 -7.50 -12.93
N TRP A 236 7.13 -6.70 -12.73
CA TRP A 236 5.79 -7.22 -12.47
C TRP A 236 4.74 -6.59 -13.37
N LYS A 237 4.36 -7.28 -14.43
CA LYS A 237 3.29 -6.90 -15.34
C LYS A 237 1.91 -7.11 -14.72
N GLU A 238 0.93 -6.34 -15.17
CA GLU A 238 -0.41 -6.30 -14.54
C GLU A 238 -1.20 -7.62 -14.64
N ASN A 239 -0.92 -8.42 -15.68
CA ASN A 239 -1.63 -9.67 -15.97
C ASN A 239 -0.66 -10.85 -16.16
N GLU A 240 0.53 -10.78 -15.57
CA GLU A 240 1.47 -11.89 -15.58
C GLU A 240 1.87 -12.27 -14.15
N TRP A 241 2.13 -13.56 -13.96
CA TRP A 241 2.64 -14.07 -12.70
C TRP A 241 4.06 -13.54 -12.48
N PRO A 242 4.34 -12.86 -11.35
CA PRO A 242 5.68 -12.37 -11.09
C PRO A 242 6.62 -13.52 -10.76
N ASP A 243 7.91 -13.27 -10.93
CA ASP A 243 8.94 -14.12 -10.36
C ASP A 243 8.90 -14.01 -8.83
N ILE A 244 8.28 -15.00 -8.18
CA ILE A 244 8.13 -15.03 -6.72
C ILE A 244 9.47 -15.19 -5.99
N ASP A 245 10.49 -15.74 -6.65
CA ASP A 245 11.85 -15.83 -6.12
C ASP A 245 12.55 -14.46 -6.13
N LYS A 246 12.02 -13.48 -6.87
CA LYS A 246 12.40 -12.07 -6.76
C LYS A 246 11.47 -11.29 -5.81
N LEU A 247 10.16 -11.57 -5.84
CA LEU A 247 9.17 -10.85 -5.04
C LEU A 247 9.38 -11.07 -3.53
N GLY A 248 9.60 -12.32 -3.09
CA GLY A 248 9.87 -12.62 -1.67
C GLY A 248 11.05 -11.81 -1.09
N PRO A 249 12.25 -11.86 -1.72
CA PRO A 249 13.39 -11.04 -1.32
C PRO A 249 13.12 -9.52 -1.36
N PHE A 250 12.33 -9.03 -2.33
CA PHE A 250 11.93 -7.63 -2.37
C PHE A 250 11.08 -7.24 -1.15
N ILE A 251 10.06 -8.03 -0.80
CA ILE A 251 9.24 -7.79 0.39
C ILE A 251 10.11 -7.80 1.66
N HIS A 252 11.03 -8.75 1.77
CA HIS A 252 11.96 -8.80 2.91
C HIS A 252 12.87 -7.56 2.97
N ALA A 253 13.39 -7.10 1.84
CA ALA A 253 14.20 -5.88 1.77
C ALA A 253 13.41 -4.62 2.19
N VAL A 254 12.15 -4.51 1.74
CA VAL A 254 11.24 -3.41 2.15
C VAL A 254 10.97 -3.48 3.65
N SER A 255 10.64 -4.66 4.20
CA SER A 255 10.41 -4.86 5.64
C SER A 255 11.63 -4.45 6.47
N ASN A 256 12.83 -4.88 6.07
CA ASN A 256 14.08 -4.50 6.74
C ASN A 256 14.34 -3.00 6.67
N LYS A 257 14.10 -2.36 5.52
CA LYS A 257 14.24 -0.91 5.37
C LYS A 257 13.25 -0.16 6.25
N GLU A 258 12.00 -0.61 6.32
CA GLU A 258 10.98 -0.04 7.20
C GLU A 258 11.39 -0.14 8.68
N LEU A 259 11.81 -1.32 9.15
CA LEU A 259 12.32 -1.52 10.51
C LEU A 259 13.52 -0.62 10.82
N HIS A 260 14.40 -0.43 9.84
CA HIS A 260 15.58 0.42 9.96
C HIS A 260 15.24 1.91 10.05
N ILE A 261 14.18 2.35 9.36
CA ILE A 261 13.63 3.69 9.49
C ILE A 261 13.01 3.84 10.89
N ILE A 262 12.15 2.90 11.30
CA ILE A 262 11.47 2.91 12.61
C ILE A 262 12.47 3.02 13.76
N LYS A 263 13.55 2.25 13.73
CA LYS A 263 14.61 2.28 14.77
C LYS A 263 15.31 3.64 14.92
N ARG A 264 15.19 4.55 13.95
CA ARG A 264 15.78 5.90 14.01
C ARG A 264 14.77 6.99 14.33
N ILE A 265 13.48 6.67 14.34
CA ILE A 265 12.45 7.62 14.71
C ILE A 265 12.51 7.78 16.23
N THR A 266 12.64 9.03 16.66
CA THR A 266 12.62 9.43 18.08
C THR A 266 11.25 9.90 18.54
N ASP A 267 10.38 10.22 17.58
CA ASP A 267 9.04 10.74 17.84
C ASP A 267 8.05 9.58 18.07
N ASP A 268 6.95 9.85 18.78
CA ASP A 268 5.86 8.88 18.98
C ASP A 268 5.09 8.54 17.69
N TYR A 269 5.37 9.27 16.60
CA TYR A 269 4.75 9.10 15.30
C TYR A 269 5.66 8.32 14.34
N VAL A 270 5.16 7.19 13.85
CA VAL A 270 5.79 6.42 12.77
C VAL A 270 5.15 6.82 11.43
N PRO A 271 5.90 7.46 10.51
CA PRO A 271 5.35 7.83 9.20
C PRO A 271 4.91 6.61 8.39
N PRO A 272 3.81 6.72 7.63
CA PRO A 272 3.31 5.63 6.82
C PRO A 272 4.26 5.27 5.68
N VAL A 273 4.30 3.99 5.32
CA VAL A 273 4.92 3.53 4.08
C VAL A 273 3.96 3.69 2.92
N VAL A 274 4.41 4.32 1.82
CA VAL A 274 3.57 4.52 0.64
C VAL A 274 3.68 3.34 -0.31
N LEU A 275 2.56 2.70 -0.62
CA LEU A 275 2.44 1.61 -1.58
C LEU A 275 1.78 2.15 -2.85
N GLN A 276 2.60 2.35 -3.88
CA GLN A 276 2.20 2.94 -5.16
C GLN A 276 2.14 1.86 -6.24
N GLY A 277 0.94 1.62 -6.76
CA GLY A 277 0.69 0.77 -7.93
C GLY A 277 -0.02 1.56 -9.02
N HIS A 278 -0.34 0.95 -10.16
CA HIS A 278 -0.97 1.67 -11.29
C HIS A 278 -2.31 2.31 -10.88
N LEU A 279 -3.24 1.51 -10.33
CA LEU A 279 -4.53 1.99 -9.78
C LEU A 279 -4.57 2.01 -8.24
N GLY A 280 -3.46 1.64 -7.59
CA GLY A 280 -3.43 1.43 -6.13
C GLY A 280 -4.37 0.31 -5.69
N LEU A 281 -4.43 -0.77 -6.50
CA LEU A 281 -5.16 -2.02 -6.29
C LEU A 281 -4.20 -3.19 -6.55
N ASN A 282 -4.69 -4.42 -6.45
CA ASN A 282 -4.05 -5.66 -6.90
C ASN A 282 -2.61 -5.77 -6.38
N ARG A 283 -1.58 -5.51 -7.20
CA ARG A 283 -0.15 -5.51 -6.81
C ARG A 283 0.13 -4.75 -5.50
N SER A 284 -0.45 -3.56 -5.31
CA SER A 284 -0.27 -2.79 -4.06
C SER A 284 -0.89 -3.49 -2.86
N ALA A 285 -2.03 -4.16 -3.04
CA ALA A 285 -2.70 -4.91 -1.99
C ALA A 285 -1.94 -6.20 -1.64
N VAL A 286 -1.37 -6.87 -2.65
CA VAL A 286 -0.47 -8.02 -2.43
C VAL A 286 0.72 -7.60 -1.58
N VAL A 287 1.42 -6.52 -1.95
CA VAL A 287 2.54 -6.00 -1.16
C VAL A 287 2.11 -5.64 0.26
N TRP A 288 0.97 -4.97 0.43
CA TRP A 288 0.44 -4.63 1.75
C TRP A 288 0.25 -5.87 2.63
N VAL A 289 -0.40 -6.92 2.11
CA VAL A 289 -0.62 -8.18 2.84
C VAL A 289 0.71 -8.84 3.19
N LEU A 290 1.63 -8.94 2.22
CA LEU A 290 2.92 -9.60 2.43
C LEU A 290 3.80 -8.88 3.45
N LEU A 291 3.79 -7.54 3.48
CA LEU A 291 4.55 -6.77 4.47
C LEU A 291 4.02 -6.97 5.90
N ILE A 292 2.69 -7.02 6.07
CA ILE A 292 2.10 -7.29 7.39
C ILE A 292 2.35 -8.75 7.79
N LEU A 293 2.22 -9.68 6.84
CA LEU A 293 2.50 -11.09 7.05
C LEU A 293 3.94 -11.32 7.51
N MET A 294 4.93 -10.65 6.90
CA MET A 294 6.33 -10.71 7.36
C MET A 294 6.47 -10.32 8.83
N LYS A 295 5.85 -9.20 9.24
CA LYS A 295 5.88 -8.74 10.63
C LYS A 295 5.14 -9.69 11.59
N GLN A 296 4.06 -10.31 11.14
CA GLN A 296 3.30 -11.27 11.93
C GLN A 296 4.09 -12.57 12.16
N ILE A 297 4.74 -13.08 11.11
CA ILE A 297 5.66 -14.22 11.21
C ILE A 297 6.77 -13.91 12.20
N GLU A 298 7.47 -12.78 12.04
CA GLU A 298 8.60 -12.40 12.90
C GLU A 298 8.22 -12.17 14.38
N ARG A 299 6.98 -11.77 14.67
CA ARG A 299 6.55 -11.39 16.04
C ARG A 299 5.70 -12.42 16.76
N ARG A 300 4.95 -13.26 16.04
CA ARG A 300 3.87 -14.10 16.61
C ARG A 300 3.85 -15.54 16.13
N ASP A 301 4.69 -15.93 15.17
CA ASP A 301 4.67 -17.27 14.55
C ASP A 301 3.27 -17.69 14.05
N CYS A 302 2.41 -16.72 13.73
CA CYS A 302 1.06 -16.92 13.22
C CYS A 302 0.68 -15.80 12.25
N PHE A 303 -0.08 -16.12 11.20
CA PHE A 303 -0.68 -15.14 10.30
C PHE A 303 -1.96 -15.72 9.70
N ASP A 304 -2.82 -14.85 9.18
CA ASP A 304 -3.97 -15.28 8.38
C ASP A 304 -4.05 -14.41 7.13
N VAL A 305 -3.63 -14.98 5.99
CA VAL A 305 -3.57 -14.29 4.70
C VAL A 305 -4.95 -13.78 4.30
N GLU A 306 -5.99 -14.58 4.56
CA GLU A 306 -7.36 -14.27 4.16
C GLU A 306 -7.95 -13.13 4.99
N VAL A 307 -7.67 -13.10 6.30
CA VAL A 307 -8.04 -12.00 7.20
C VAL A 307 -7.31 -10.72 6.80
N LEU A 308 -6.02 -10.77 6.48
CA LEU A 308 -5.28 -9.60 5.98
C LEU A 308 -5.86 -9.10 4.65
N ALA A 309 -6.18 -10.00 3.71
CA ALA A 309 -6.79 -9.65 2.44
C ALA A 309 -8.16 -8.98 2.63
N ARG A 310 -8.99 -9.50 3.55
CA ARG A 310 -10.25 -8.86 3.94
C ARG A 310 -10.06 -7.47 4.56
N HIS A 311 -9.02 -7.27 5.35
CA HIS A 311 -8.73 -5.97 5.94
C HIS A 311 -8.40 -4.92 4.88
N VAL A 312 -7.51 -5.23 3.92
CA VAL A 312 -7.17 -4.26 2.87
C VAL A 312 -8.36 -3.95 1.96
N ILE A 313 -9.24 -4.92 1.66
CA ILE A 313 -10.48 -4.68 0.91
C ILE A 313 -11.38 -3.67 1.61
N ARG A 314 -11.45 -3.70 2.95
CA ARG A 314 -12.23 -2.73 3.73
C ARG A 314 -11.64 -1.32 3.68
N PHE A 315 -10.34 -1.16 3.50
CA PHE A 315 -9.70 0.16 3.37
C PHE A 315 -9.66 0.68 1.92
N ARG A 316 -9.55 -0.26 0.98
CA ARG A 316 -9.43 -0.02 -0.46
C ARG A 316 -10.37 -0.97 -1.21
N PRO A 317 -11.63 -0.57 -1.44
CA PRO A 317 -12.58 -1.37 -2.21
C PRO A 317 -12.02 -1.73 -3.59
N GLY A 318 -12.08 -3.02 -3.95
CA GLY A 318 -11.48 -3.54 -5.18
C GLY A 318 -10.00 -3.92 -5.07
N ALA A 319 -9.42 -3.94 -3.86
CA ALA A 319 -8.01 -4.31 -3.62
C ALA A 319 -7.60 -5.62 -4.31
N PHE A 320 -8.48 -6.60 -4.42
CA PHE A 320 -8.28 -7.83 -5.20
C PHE A 320 -9.38 -7.94 -6.26
N SER A 321 -9.24 -7.23 -7.37
CA SER A 321 -10.13 -7.34 -8.52
C SER A 321 -9.60 -8.29 -9.59
N ASN A 322 -8.31 -8.62 -9.53
CA ASN A 322 -7.63 -9.55 -10.41
C ASN A 322 -7.35 -10.87 -9.66
N GLU A 323 -7.91 -11.97 -10.14
CA GLU A 323 -7.76 -13.31 -9.57
C GLU A 323 -6.29 -13.77 -9.49
N MET A 324 -5.48 -13.41 -10.48
CA MET A 324 -4.05 -13.73 -10.48
C MET A 324 -3.34 -13.09 -9.28
N CYS A 325 -3.61 -11.82 -8.97
CA CYS A 325 -3.01 -11.16 -7.80
C CYS A 325 -3.45 -11.81 -6.48
N PHE A 326 -4.68 -12.30 -6.41
CA PHE A 326 -5.15 -13.07 -5.27
C PHE A 326 -4.34 -14.37 -5.10
N PHE A 327 -4.10 -15.12 -6.18
CA PHE A 327 -3.27 -16.33 -6.10
C PHE A 327 -1.78 -16.05 -5.84
N VAL A 328 -1.22 -15.00 -6.45
CA VAL A 328 0.17 -14.57 -6.20
C VAL A 328 0.38 -14.25 -4.72
N MET A 329 -0.59 -13.61 -4.06
CA MET A 329 -0.52 -13.34 -2.62
C MET A 329 -0.34 -14.63 -1.81
N PHE A 330 -1.18 -15.64 -2.04
CA PHE A 330 -1.08 -16.92 -1.33
C PHE A 330 0.19 -17.69 -1.67
N ALA A 331 0.58 -17.73 -2.95
CA ALA A 331 1.80 -18.41 -3.39
C ALA A 331 3.05 -17.77 -2.78
N THR A 332 3.09 -16.44 -2.73
CA THR A 332 4.23 -15.71 -2.14
C THR A 332 4.25 -15.85 -0.62
N ALA A 333 3.09 -15.82 0.05
CA ALA A 333 3.00 -16.10 1.49
C ALA A 333 3.53 -17.51 1.82
N PHE A 334 3.16 -18.52 1.03
CA PHE A 334 3.68 -19.87 1.15
C PHE A 334 5.20 -19.90 0.93
N ARG A 335 5.71 -19.23 -0.12
CA ARG A 335 7.14 -19.17 -0.42
C ARG A 335 7.94 -18.53 0.72
N ILE A 336 7.46 -17.42 1.28
CA ILE A 336 8.05 -16.74 2.43
C ILE A 336 8.10 -17.67 3.64
N ALA A 337 7.00 -18.37 3.94
CA ALA A 337 6.93 -19.32 5.04
C ALA A 337 7.91 -20.49 4.83
N ALA A 338 8.01 -21.03 3.60
CA ALA A 338 8.95 -22.09 3.27
C ALA A 338 10.41 -21.65 3.42
N LEU A 339 10.77 -20.46 2.94
CA LEU A 339 12.12 -19.88 3.11
C LEU A 339 12.48 -19.62 4.57
N GLY A 340 11.49 -19.35 5.42
CA GLY A 340 11.67 -19.25 6.86
C GLY A 340 11.90 -20.58 7.58
N GLY A 341 11.95 -21.72 6.86
CA GLY A 341 12.17 -23.05 7.41
C GLY A 341 10.91 -23.73 7.96
N TRP A 342 9.73 -23.18 7.68
CA TRP A 342 8.46 -23.69 8.20
C TRP A 342 7.84 -24.81 7.34
N SER A 343 8.45 -25.13 6.19
CA SER A 343 8.04 -26.20 5.26
C SER A 343 9.23 -27.10 4.92
N THR A 344 8.99 -28.41 4.79
CA THR A 344 9.97 -29.36 4.20
C THR A 344 9.98 -29.35 2.68
N ASN A 345 8.94 -28.80 2.04
CA ASN A 345 8.88 -28.57 0.60
C ASN A 345 9.55 -27.23 0.28
N ASP A 346 10.45 -27.23 -0.72
CA ASP A 346 11.24 -26.05 -1.11
C ASP A 346 10.38 -24.92 -1.71
N GLY A 347 9.11 -25.19 -2.05
CA GLY A 347 8.19 -24.18 -2.57
C GLY A 347 8.64 -23.63 -3.92
N SER A 348 9.31 -24.45 -4.74
CA SER A 348 9.72 -24.05 -6.09
C SER A 348 8.54 -23.52 -6.93
N THR A 349 8.82 -22.51 -7.74
CA THR A 349 7.81 -21.78 -8.55
C THR A 349 6.92 -22.71 -9.40
N LYS A 350 7.47 -23.81 -9.92
CA LYS A 350 6.71 -24.82 -10.66
C LYS A 350 5.66 -25.53 -9.80
N CYS A 351 6.03 -25.95 -8.59
CA CYS A 351 5.11 -26.60 -7.64
C CYS A 351 3.99 -25.64 -7.19
N LEU A 352 4.28 -24.35 -7.10
CA LEU A 352 3.30 -23.32 -6.72
C LEU A 352 2.32 -22.99 -7.85
N CYS A 353 2.76 -22.86 -9.09
CA CYS A 353 1.85 -22.72 -10.23
C CYS A 353 0.90 -23.92 -10.32
N ASP A 354 1.41 -25.14 -10.12
CA ASP A 354 0.60 -26.37 -10.12
C ASP A 354 -0.42 -26.40 -8.97
N CYS A 355 -0.03 -25.96 -7.77
CA CYS A 355 -0.94 -25.86 -6.62
C CYS A 355 -2.04 -24.82 -6.89
N PHE A 356 -1.68 -23.62 -7.35
CA PHE A 356 -2.63 -22.53 -7.55
C PHE A 356 -3.33 -22.57 -8.93
N ALA A 357 -3.05 -23.61 -9.74
CA ALA A 357 -3.67 -23.95 -11.01
C ALA A 357 -3.80 -22.78 -11.99
N LEU A 358 -2.64 -22.22 -12.32
CA LEU A 358 -2.47 -21.44 -13.53
C LEU A 358 -1.90 -22.31 -14.65
#